data_AF-A0A964YGR8-F1
#
_entry.id   AF-A0A964YGR8-F1
#
_cell.length_a   1.000
_cell.length_b   1.000
_cell.length_c   1.000
_cell.angle_alpha   90.00
_cell.angle_beta   90.00
_cell.angle_gamma   90.00
#
_symmetry.space_group_name_H-M   'P 1'
#
loop_
_entity.id
_entity.type
_entity.pdbx_description
1 polymer ?
#
loop_
_entity_poly.entity_id
_entity_poly.type
_entity_poly.pdbx_seq_one_letter_code
_entity_poly.pdbx_strand_id
1 'polypeptide(L)'
;MPVTEAYQEAVHKEEINQGSIAEEPTVSIEVNAAFINIPEDDELYSKLYYPIGDVAKMFNVNISLIRFWENEFDILKPRKNRKGDRLFRPEDVKNLKHH
;
A
#
# COMPACT_ATOMS: atom_id res chain seq x y z
N MET A 1 -15.49 44.38 -2.44
CA MET A 1 -16.01 43.12 -3.02
C MET A 1 -14.85 42.15 -3.05
N PRO A 2 -14.61 41.34 -2.01
CA PRO A 2 -13.42 40.52 -1.96
C PRO A 2 -13.62 39.28 -2.82
N VAL A 3 -12.84 39.20 -3.89
CA VAL A 3 -12.08 38.07 -4.48
C VAL A 3 -12.49 36.61 -4.14
N THR A 4 -13.13 36.29 -3.03
CA THR A 4 -13.42 34.91 -2.60
C THR A 4 -14.48 34.20 -3.44
N GLU A 5 -15.47 34.91 -3.95
CA GLU A 5 -16.65 34.29 -4.57
C GLU A 5 -16.36 33.79 -5.99
N ALA A 6 -15.50 34.50 -6.73
CA ALA A 6 -15.05 34.09 -8.07
C ALA A 6 -14.16 32.83 -8.05
N TYR A 7 -13.45 32.57 -6.94
CA TYR A 7 -12.57 31.41 -6.81
C TYR A 7 -13.35 30.14 -6.49
N GLN A 8 -14.42 30.25 -5.70
CA GLN A 8 -15.27 29.10 -5.37
C GLN A 8 -16.03 28.60 -6.61
N GLU A 9 -16.44 29.51 -7.50
CA GLU A 9 -17.19 29.15 -8.70
C GLU A 9 -16.34 28.55 -9.83
N ALA A 10 -15.03 28.87 -9.85
CA ALA A 10 -14.08 28.28 -10.80
C ALA A 10 -13.73 26.82 -10.44
N VAL A 11 -13.51 26.55 -9.15
CA VAL A 11 -13.14 25.22 -8.64
C VAL A 11 -14.26 24.20 -8.87
N HIS A 12 -15.52 24.61 -8.73
CA HIS A 12 -16.67 23.70 -8.86
C HIS A 12 -16.93 23.22 -10.32
N LYS A 13 -16.28 23.84 -11.31
CA LYS A 13 -16.44 23.52 -12.74
C LYS A 13 -15.35 22.59 -13.28
N GLU A 14 -14.26 22.39 -12.55
CA GLU A 14 -13.16 21.50 -12.98
C GLU A 14 -13.39 20.02 -12.62
N GLU A 15 -14.27 19.71 -11.66
CA GLU A 15 -14.52 18.32 -11.23
C GLU A 15 -15.41 17.49 -12.19
N ILE A 16 -16.00 18.09 -13.23
CA ILE A 16 -16.99 17.41 -14.10
C ILE A 16 -16.44 16.74 -15.38
N ASN A 17 -15.13 16.68 -15.60
CA ASN A 17 -14.57 16.01 -16.80
C ASN A 17 -13.45 15.01 -16.46
N GLN A 18 -13.80 13.90 -15.83
CA GLN A 18 -12.95 12.71 -15.85
C GLN A 18 -13.29 11.82 -17.04
N GLY A 19 -12.65 12.14 -18.15
CA GLY A 19 -12.38 11.20 -19.21
C GLY A 19 -10.94 11.39 -19.70
N SER A 20 -10.09 10.36 -19.47
CA SER A 20 -8.81 10.11 -20.18
C SER A 20 -7.68 11.15 -19.90
N ILE A 21 -6.40 10.88 -19.69
CA ILE A 21 -5.43 9.80 -20.02
C ILE A 21 -4.30 9.89 -18.96
N ALA A 22 -3.46 8.86 -18.87
CA ALA A 22 -2.23 8.78 -18.08
C ALA A 22 -1.44 10.11 -17.92
N GLU A 23 -0.98 10.41 -16.69
CA GLU A 23 0.40 10.74 -16.25
C GLU A 23 0.41 11.53 -14.91
N GLU A 24 1.00 10.93 -13.86
CA GLU A 24 1.88 11.50 -12.81
C GLU A 24 1.71 10.81 -11.42
N PRO A 25 2.81 10.53 -10.68
CA PRO A 25 2.89 9.47 -9.67
C PRO A 25 2.87 10.01 -8.23
N THR A 26 1.74 10.50 -7.72
CA THR A 26 1.60 10.85 -6.29
C THR A 26 0.20 10.63 -5.73
N VAL A 27 -0.46 9.54 -6.16
CA VAL A 27 -1.77 9.17 -5.60
C VAL A 27 -1.60 8.62 -4.18
N SER A 28 -1.64 9.56 -3.22
CA SER A 28 -2.23 9.47 -1.89
C SER A 28 -1.90 8.21 -1.07
N ILE A 29 -0.93 8.37 -0.18
CA ILE A 29 -0.68 7.46 0.95
C ILE A 29 -1.93 7.35 1.87
N GLU A 30 -2.88 8.29 1.78
CA GLU A 30 -3.99 8.41 2.73
C GLU A 30 -5.25 7.58 2.40
N VAL A 31 -5.38 6.98 1.20
CA VAL A 31 -6.62 6.28 0.80
C VAL A 31 -6.60 4.75 0.97
N ASN A 32 -5.45 4.14 1.29
CA ASN A 32 -5.29 2.69 1.16
C ASN A 32 -5.57 1.89 2.45
N ALA A 33 -5.62 2.53 3.62
CA ALA A 33 -5.79 1.82 4.90
C ALA A 33 -7.19 1.19 5.09
N ALA A 34 -8.20 1.68 4.37
CA ALA A 34 -9.59 1.23 4.50
C ALA A 34 -9.93 -0.06 3.72
N PHE A 35 -9.01 -0.56 2.87
CA PHE A 35 -9.24 -1.73 2.00
C PHE A 35 -8.16 -2.82 2.14
N ILE A 36 -7.57 -2.95 3.32
CA ILE A 36 -6.56 -3.98 3.60
C ILE A 36 -7.25 -5.35 3.77
N ASN A 37 -6.88 -6.33 2.95
CA ASN A 37 -7.41 -7.69 2.95
C ASN A 37 -6.37 -8.68 3.52
N ILE A 38 -6.02 -8.49 4.80
CA ILE A 38 -5.16 -9.41 5.54
C ILE A 38 -6.04 -10.44 6.25
N PRO A 39 -5.78 -11.75 6.10
CA PRO A 39 -6.51 -12.78 6.81
C PRO A 39 -6.34 -12.66 8.33
N GLU A 40 -7.28 -13.23 9.08
CA GLU A 40 -7.21 -13.26 10.55
C GLU A 40 -5.96 -14.01 11.03
N ASP A 41 -5.49 -13.69 12.24
CA ASP A 41 -4.24 -14.23 12.80
C ASP A 41 -4.18 -15.76 12.68
N ASP A 42 -5.27 -16.49 12.99
CA ASP A 42 -5.32 -17.95 12.90
C ASP A 42 -5.04 -18.49 11.48
N GLU A 43 -5.58 -17.83 10.45
CA GLU A 43 -5.33 -18.19 9.05
C GLU A 43 -3.93 -17.75 8.58
N LEU A 44 -3.45 -16.62 9.10
CA LEU A 44 -2.10 -16.11 8.81
C LEU A 44 -1.02 -17.06 9.37
N TYR A 45 -1.19 -17.55 10.61
CA TYR A 45 -0.26 -18.50 11.22
C TYR A 45 -0.40 -19.93 10.66
N SER A 46 -1.42 -20.21 9.83
CA SER A 46 -1.53 -21.47 9.10
C SER A 46 -0.40 -21.68 8.10
N LYS A 47 0.26 -20.61 7.61
CA LYS A 47 1.42 -20.71 6.72
C LYS A 47 2.65 -20.09 7.36
N LEU A 48 3.79 -20.79 7.24
CA LEU A 48 5.07 -20.33 7.81
C LEU A 48 5.71 -19.19 7.01
N TYR A 49 5.46 -19.12 5.70
CA TYR A 49 6.11 -18.18 4.80
C TYR A 49 5.16 -17.71 3.71
N TYR A 50 5.19 -16.41 3.45
CA TYR A 50 4.45 -15.73 2.39
C TYR A 50 5.42 -15.07 1.42
N PRO A 51 5.29 -15.30 0.10
CA PRO A 51 6.08 -14.57 -0.88
C PRO A 51 5.68 -13.08 -0.86
N ILE A 52 6.64 -12.22 -1.19
CA ILE A 52 6.41 -10.75 -1.26
C ILE A 52 5.20 -10.35 -2.10
N GLY A 53 4.87 -11.11 -3.15
CA GLY A 53 3.70 -10.86 -3.99
C GLY A 53 2.37 -11.11 -3.28
N ASP A 54 2.31 -12.08 -2.38
CA ASP A 54 1.09 -12.32 -1.58
C ASP A 54 0.93 -11.24 -0.52
N VAL A 55 2.03 -10.85 0.14
CA VAL A 55 2.03 -9.72 1.08
C VAL A 55 1.56 -8.44 0.38
N ALA A 56 2.14 -8.12 -0.78
CA ALA A 56 1.73 -6.95 -1.56
C ALA A 56 0.23 -6.94 -1.90
N LYS A 57 -0.35 -8.10 -2.24
CA LYS A 57 -1.79 -8.25 -2.48
C LYS A 57 -2.64 -8.09 -1.22
N MET A 58 -2.20 -8.63 -0.09
CA MET A 58 -2.92 -8.51 1.20
C MET A 58 -3.02 -7.05 1.65
N PHE A 59 -1.95 -6.28 1.47
CA PHE A 59 -1.90 -4.86 1.80
C PHE A 59 -2.40 -3.96 0.66
N ASN A 60 -2.71 -4.52 -0.51
CA ASN A 60 -3.03 -3.78 -1.74
C ASN A 60 -2.00 -2.68 -2.08
N VAL A 61 -0.71 -2.99 -1.89
CA VAL A 61 0.40 -2.08 -2.17
C VAL A 61 1.31 -2.62 -3.26
N ASN A 62 2.15 -1.76 -3.82
CA ASN A 62 3.14 -2.18 -4.80
C ASN A 62 4.25 -3.03 -4.17
N ILE A 63 4.72 -4.05 -4.87
CA ILE A 63 5.85 -4.91 -4.44
C ILE A 63 7.10 -4.07 -4.14
N SER A 64 7.35 -3.00 -4.90
CA SER A 64 8.47 -2.09 -4.67
C SER A 64 8.36 -1.36 -3.33
N LEU A 65 7.14 -1.06 -2.86
CA LEU A 65 6.92 -0.45 -1.55
C LEU A 65 7.24 -1.45 -0.43
N ILE A 66 6.83 -2.72 -0.57
CA ILE A 66 7.22 -3.77 0.39
C ILE A 66 8.73 -3.97 0.42
N ARG A 67 9.42 -3.87 -0.73
CA ARG A 67 10.90 -3.92 -0.77
C ARG A 67 11.56 -2.73 -0.09
N PHE A 68 10.92 -1.56 -0.16
CA PHE A 68 11.39 -0.36 0.53
C PHE A 68 11.22 -0.51 2.03
N TRP A 69 10.03 -0.94 2.48
CA TRP A 69 9.72 -1.23 3.88
C TRP A 69 10.66 -2.26 4.51
N GLU A 70 11.07 -3.29 3.78
CA GLU A 70 12.08 -4.24 4.28
C GLU A 70 13.41 -3.58 4.67
N ASN A 71 13.86 -2.55 3.92
CA ASN A 71 15.10 -1.86 4.26
C ASN A 71 14.89 -0.81 5.36
N GLU A 72 13.68 -0.25 5.47
CA GLU A 72 13.34 0.77 6.47
C GLU A 72 13.07 0.16 7.85
N PHE A 73 12.50 -1.05 7.88
CA PHE A 73 12.09 -1.72 9.09
C PHE A 73 13.03 -2.90 9.41
N ASP A 74 13.97 -2.70 10.33
CA ASP A 74 14.85 -3.75 10.86
C ASP A 74 14.10 -4.93 11.51
N ILE A 75 12.83 -4.73 11.84
CA ILE A 75 11.92 -5.76 12.36
C ILE A 75 11.54 -6.79 11.28
N LEU A 76 11.57 -6.42 10.00
CA LEU A 76 11.27 -7.32 8.90
C LEU A 76 12.54 -8.11 8.58
N LYS A 77 12.51 -9.42 8.85
CA LYS A 77 13.64 -10.31 8.55
C LYS A 77 13.27 -11.34 7.50
N PRO A 78 12.88 -10.90 6.28
CA PRO A 78 12.45 -11.84 5.26
C PRO A 78 13.60 -12.76 4.87
N ARG A 79 13.29 -14.05 4.80
CA ARG A 79 14.22 -15.07 4.33
C ARG A 79 14.34 -14.96 2.81
N LYS A 80 15.57 -14.88 2.31
CA LYS A 80 15.84 -15.02 0.88
C LYS A 80 16.00 -16.50 0.54
N ASN A 81 15.21 -16.98 -0.41
CA ASN A 81 15.37 -18.34 -0.94
C ASN A 81 16.57 -18.39 -1.93
N ARG A 82 17.02 -19.58 -2.33
CA ARG A 82 18.12 -19.79 -3.30
C ARG A 82 17.89 -19.07 -4.65
N LYS A 83 16.64 -18.83 -5.01
CA LYS A 83 16.22 -18.11 -6.22
C LYS A 83 16.27 -16.58 -6.10
N GLY A 84 16.44 -16.04 -4.89
CA GLY A 84 16.42 -14.59 -4.62
C GLY A 84 15.03 -14.03 -4.28
N ASP A 85 14.00 -14.87 -4.25
CA ASP A 85 12.66 -14.49 -3.80
C ASP A 85 12.64 -14.24 -2.29
N ARG A 86 11.89 -13.21 -1.87
CA ARG A 86 11.75 -12.82 -0.46
C ARG A 86 10.51 -13.47 0.14
N LEU A 87 10.71 -14.13 1.26
CA LEU A 87 9.70 -14.84 2.04
C LEU A 87 9.53 -14.16 3.39
N PHE A 88 8.34 -13.63 3.63
CA PHE A 88 7.91 -12.98 4.87
C PHE A 88 7.27 -14.01 5.79
N ARG A 89 7.55 -13.92 7.09
CA ARG A 89 6.89 -14.71 8.11
C ARG A 89 5.49 -14.13 8.39
N PRO A 90 4.56 -14.93 8.92
CA PRO A 90 3.29 -14.39 9.43
C PRO A 90 3.51 -13.29 10.48
N GLU A 91 4.57 -13.40 11.29
CA GLU A 91 5.00 -12.35 12.24
C GLU A 91 5.38 -11.04 11.53
N ASP A 92 6.12 -11.11 10.42
CA ASP A 92 6.51 -9.93 9.62
C ASP A 92 5.27 -9.23 9.04
N VAL A 93 4.30 -10.01 8.54
CA VAL A 93 3.02 -9.51 8.01
C VAL A 93 2.19 -8.86 9.12
N LYS A 94 2.18 -9.43 10.32
CA LYS A 94 1.49 -8.84 11.47
C LYS A 94 2.13 -7.53 11.92
N ASN A 95 3.46 -7.44 11.90
CA ASN A 95 4.18 -6.21 12.24
C ASN A 95 3.83 -5.07 11.27
N LEU A 96 3.66 -5.37 9.98
CA LEU A 96 3.20 -4.40 8.98
C LEU A 96 1.76 -3.92 9.18
N LYS A 97 0.90 -4.67 9.89
CA LYS A 97 -0.49 -4.28 10.17
C LYS A 97 -0.61 -3.24 11.29
N HIS A 98 0.35 -3.17 12.21
CA HIS A 98 0.26 -2.38 13.44
C HIS A 98 0.99 -1.02 13.39
N HIS A 99 1.58 -0.67 12.25
CA HIS A 99 2.31 0.59 12.03
C HIS A 99 1.65 1.42 10.93
#